data_AF-A0A8J2PL94-F1
#
_entry.id   AF-A0A8J2PL94-F1
#
_cell.length_a   1.000
_cell.length_b   1.000
_cell.length_c   1.000
_cell.angle_alpha   90.00
_cell.angle_beta   90.00
_cell.angle_gamma   90.00
#
_symmetry.space_group_name_H-M   'P 1'
#
loop_
_entity.id
_entity.type
_entity.pdbx_description
1 polymer ?
#
loop_
_entity_poly.entity_id
_entity_poly.type
_entity_poly.pdbx_seq_one_letter_code
_entity_poly.pdbx_strand_id
1 'polypeptide(L)'
;DVGPGRDLVGELANAVREKTQVRFGLYHSLYEWFNPLWENDKKNKFKTDDFVKFKTLPELYEIVEKYKPEVIWSDGDWEAPDSYWQAAKFVAWLYNDSPVNATVVTNDRWGPVTKCKHGDFYTCQDNYNPGVLQKHKWENCMTVDRNSWGYRRNAQIEDYRTPQQLIDSLVETVSCGGNLLLNIGPTKEGTIDPLQEERLLQIG
;
A
#
# COMPACT_ATOMS: atom_id res chain seq x y z
N ASP A 1 22.00 -2.25 12.63
CA ASP A 1 22.93 -3.37 12.84
C ASP A 1 22.57 -4.68 12.14
N VAL A 2 21.37 -4.84 11.56
CA VAL A 2 21.06 -5.96 10.65
C VAL A 2 20.27 -5.45 9.45
N GLY A 3 20.43 -6.08 8.29
CA GLY A 3 19.79 -5.68 7.03
C GLY A 3 20.72 -4.95 6.07
N PRO A 4 20.18 -4.31 5.01
CA PRO A 4 20.97 -3.76 3.90
C PRO A 4 21.91 -2.61 4.26
N GLY A 5 21.77 -2.00 5.44
CA GLY A 5 22.57 -0.83 5.85
C GLY A 5 22.34 0.41 4.98
N ARG A 6 21.21 0.46 4.28
CA ARG A 6 20.86 1.50 3.29
C ARG A 6 19.41 1.96 3.49
N ASP A 7 19.15 3.20 3.14
CA ASP A 7 17.80 3.77 3.11
C ASP A 7 17.12 3.38 1.79
N LEU A 8 16.58 2.16 1.72
CA LEU A 8 15.97 1.63 0.50
C LEU A 8 14.83 2.52 -0.01
N VAL A 9 14.03 3.07 0.91
CA VAL A 9 12.90 3.94 0.57
C VAL A 9 13.40 5.24 -0.05
N GLY A 10 14.39 5.89 0.57
CA GLY A 10 14.97 7.13 0.06
C GLY A 10 15.67 6.95 -1.28
N GLU A 11 16.45 5.87 -1.43
CA GLU A 11 17.14 5.56 -2.68
C GLU A 11 16.16 5.27 -3.83
N LEU A 12 15.09 4.50 -3.57
CA LEU A 12 14.04 4.24 -4.56
C LEU A 12 13.27 5.53 -4.91
N ALA A 13 12.90 6.33 -3.90
CA ALA A 13 12.20 7.59 -4.11
C ALA A 13 13.03 8.55 -5.00
N ASN A 14 14.33 8.67 -4.73
CA ASN A 14 15.24 9.49 -5.53
C ASN A 14 15.36 8.94 -6.95
N ALA A 15 15.58 7.63 -7.11
CA ALA A 15 15.68 7.02 -8.43
C ALA A 15 14.40 7.21 -9.28
N VAL A 16 13.21 7.04 -8.68
CA VAL A 16 11.92 7.26 -9.36
C VAL A 16 11.81 8.71 -9.83
N ARG A 17 12.09 9.68 -8.96
CA ARG A 17 11.93 11.11 -9.26
C ARG A 17 12.97 11.65 -10.24
N GLU A 18 14.22 11.20 -10.14
CA GLU A 18 15.32 11.70 -10.98
C GLU A 18 15.31 11.08 -12.37
N LYS A 19 14.83 9.84 -12.50
CA LYS A 19 14.96 9.05 -13.74
C LYS A 19 13.65 8.85 -14.49
N THR A 20 12.51 9.19 -13.88
CA THR A 20 11.20 8.92 -14.47
C THR A 20 10.22 10.07 -14.23
N GLN A 21 9.05 9.99 -14.88
CA GLN A 21 7.91 10.88 -14.60
C GLN A 21 6.87 10.23 -13.65
N VAL A 22 7.18 9.05 -13.11
CA VAL A 22 6.27 8.28 -12.25
C VAL A 22 6.16 8.95 -10.88
N ARG A 23 4.95 8.96 -10.32
CA ARG A 23 4.71 9.46 -8.96
C ARG A 23 5.11 8.39 -7.93
N PHE A 24 5.64 8.85 -6.79
CA PHE A 24 6.12 7.96 -5.73
C PHE A 24 5.12 7.91 -4.58
N GLY A 25 4.64 6.72 -4.24
CA GLY A 25 3.75 6.47 -3.10
C GLY A 25 4.38 5.53 -2.08
N LEU A 26 3.84 5.49 -0.87
CA LEU A 26 4.27 4.59 0.20
C LEU A 26 3.10 3.79 0.76
N TYR A 27 3.34 2.49 0.92
CA TYR A 27 2.50 1.60 1.70
C TYR A 27 2.93 1.63 3.17
N HIS A 28 1.98 1.66 4.10
CA HIS A 28 2.25 1.51 5.54
C HIS A 28 1.24 0.54 6.18
N SER A 29 1.75 -0.42 6.95
CA SER A 29 0.91 -1.32 7.74
C SER A 29 0.67 -0.68 9.11
N LEU A 30 -0.57 -0.31 9.41
CA LEU A 30 -0.97 0.21 10.73
C LEU A 30 -0.64 -0.79 11.84
N TYR A 31 -0.75 -2.07 11.51
CA TYR A 31 -0.47 -3.21 12.36
C TYR A 31 0.98 -3.70 12.23
N GLU A 32 1.57 -4.20 13.31
CA GLU A 32 2.90 -4.82 13.31
C GLU A 32 2.92 -6.11 14.13
N TRP A 33 3.30 -7.23 13.50
CA TRP A 33 3.44 -8.52 14.18
C TRP A 33 4.52 -8.44 15.28
N PHE A 34 4.23 -9.03 16.44
CA PHE A 34 5.17 -9.22 17.55
C PHE A 34 5.72 -7.94 18.21
N ASN A 35 5.22 -6.75 17.86
CA ASN A 35 5.60 -5.53 18.56
C ASN A 35 5.03 -5.57 19.99
N PRO A 36 5.87 -5.46 21.05
CA PRO A 36 5.39 -5.57 22.43
C PRO A 36 4.34 -4.53 22.81
N LEU A 37 4.39 -3.32 22.24
CA LEU A 37 3.37 -2.30 22.50
C LEU A 37 2.03 -2.73 21.91
N TRP A 38 2.03 -3.26 20.69
CA TRP A 38 0.82 -3.78 20.05
C TRP A 38 0.23 -4.95 20.84
N GLU A 39 1.06 -5.92 21.23
CA GLU A 39 0.61 -7.07 22.02
C GLU A 39 0.00 -6.65 23.36
N ASN A 40 0.59 -5.65 24.02
CA ASN A 40 0.08 -5.10 25.27
C ASN A 40 -1.26 -4.38 25.08
N ASP A 41 -1.38 -3.52 24.07
CA ASP A 41 -2.64 -2.83 23.75
C ASP A 41 -3.73 -3.83 23.38
N LYS A 42 -3.43 -4.81 22.53
CA LYS A 42 -4.37 -5.89 22.15
C LYS A 42 -4.81 -6.69 23.37
N LYS A 43 -3.88 -7.08 24.26
CA LYS A 43 -4.20 -7.79 25.52
C LYS A 43 -5.08 -6.92 26.44
N ASN A 44 -4.87 -5.62 26.43
CA ASN A 44 -5.70 -4.64 27.15
C ASN A 44 -6.97 -4.23 26.38
N LYS A 45 -7.34 -4.96 25.32
CA LYS A 45 -8.53 -4.71 24.48
C LYS A 45 -8.59 -3.26 23.95
N PHE A 46 -7.43 -2.72 23.56
CA PHE A 46 -7.30 -1.38 22.97
C PHE A 46 -7.83 -0.25 23.85
N LYS A 47 -7.78 -0.41 25.19
CA LYS A 47 -8.08 0.66 26.15
C LYS A 47 -6.94 1.67 26.30
N THR A 48 -5.74 1.27 25.89
CA THR A 48 -4.54 2.09 25.71
C THR A 48 -4.21 2.08 24.22
N ASP A 49 -3.45 3.08 23.78
CA ASP A 49 -3.02 3.30 22.40
C ASP A 49 -1.51 3.58 22.31
N ASP A 50 -0.74 2.98 23.23
CA ASP A 50 0.70 3.21 23.34
C ASP A 50 1.43 2.82 22.05
N PHE A 51 1.03 1.74 21.39
CA PHE A 51 1.60 1.36 20.10
C PHE A 51 1.35 2.42 19.04
N VAL A 52 0.12 2.93 18.93
CA VAL A 52 -0.21 3.97 17.95
C VAL A 52 0.54 5.25 18.25
N LYS A 53 0.60 5.65 19.52
CA LYS A 53 1.24 6.88 19.98
C LYS A 53 2.76 6.88 19.83
N PHE A 54 3.41 5.76 20.10
CA PHE A 54 4.87 5.67 20.17
C PHE A 54 5.52 4.95 18.98
N LYS A 55 4.74 4.27 18.14
CA LYS A 55 5.23 3.56 16.94
C LYS A 55 4.53 4.02 15.67
N THR A 56 3.24 3.71 15.50
CA THR A 56 2.54 3.89 14.22
C THR A 56 2.48 5.35 13.76
N LEU A 57 2.02 6.27 14.63
CA LEU A 57 1.90 7.68 14.26
C LEU A 57 3.25 8.35 14.00
N PRO A 58 4.27 8.23 14.88
CA PRO A 58 5.60 8.77 14.61
C PRO A 58 6.18 8.32 13.27
N GLU A 59 6.04 7.03 12.91
CA GLU A 59 6.51 6.52 11.62
C GLU A 59 5.76 7.14 10.44
N LEU A 60 4.43 7.25 10.53
CA LEU A 60 3.62 7.88 9.50
C LEU A 60 4.02 9.35 9.27
N TYR A 61 4.26 10.12 10.33
CA TYR A 61 4.78 11.48 10.20
C TYR A 61 6.18 11.48 9.58
N GLU A 62 7.08 10.60 10.04
CA GLU A 62 8.45 10.51 9.53
C GLU A 62 8.49 10.22 8.04
N ILE A 63 7.74 9.21 7.56
CA ILE A 63 7.78 8.83 6.14
C ILE A 63 7.23 9.94 5.23
N VAL A 64 6.22 10.69 5.70
CA VAL A 64 5.66 11.83 4.96
C VAL A 64 6.67 12.97 4.89
N GLU A 65 7.23 13.37 6.05
CA GLU A 65 8.19 14.48 6.12
C GLU A 65 9.47 14.18 5.34
N LYS A 66 10.00 12.98 5.52
CA LYS A 66 11.29 12.57 4.94
C LYS A 66 11.18 12.29 3.45
N TYR A 67 10.14 11.56 3.02
CA TYR A 67 10.07 11.06 1.65
C TYR A 67 9.07 11.79 0.77
N LYS A 68 8.16 12.61 1.32
CA LYS A 68 7.19 13.43 0.57
C LYS A 68 6.42 12.64 -0.52
N PRO A 69 5.77 11.51 -0.17
CA PRO A 69 5.06 10.70 -1.15
C PRO A 69 3.79 11.39 -1.65
N GLU A 70 3.35 11.04 -2.87
CA GLU A 70 2.07 11.48 -3.43
C GLU A 70 0.91 10.52 -3.12
N VAL A 71 1.21 9.35 -2.55
CA VAL A 71 0.19 8.43 -2.03
C VAL A 71 0.67 7.90 -0.67
N ILE A 72 -0.21 7.94 0.33
CA ILE A 72 -0.06 7.10 1.52
C ILE A 72 -1.15 6.03 1.47
N TRP A 73 -0.73 4.78 1.33
CA TRP A 73 -1.60 3.63 1.19
C TRP A 73 -1.53 2.80 2.47
N SER A 74 -2.56 2.85 3.31
CA SER A 74 -2.58 2.12 4.57
C SER A 74 -3.14 0.71 4.43
N ASP A 75 -2.76 -0.18 5.32
CA ASP A 75 -3.39 -1.51 5.51
C ASP A 75 -3.24 -1.93 6.99
N GLY A 76 -3.72 -3.11 7.37
CA GLY A 76 -3.51 -3.62 8.73
C GLY A 76 -4.58 -3.18 9.73
N ASP A 77 -5.67 -2.59 9.28
CA ASP A 77 -6.67 -1.97 10.14
C ASP A 77 -7.61 -2.96 10.87
N TRP A 78 -7.61 -4.23 10.46
CA TRP A 78 -8.67 -5.20 10.75
C TRP A 78 -8.78 -5.72 12.19
N GLU A 79 -7.75 -5.60 13.03
CA GLU A 79 -7.76 -6.17 14.39
C GLU A 79 -8.19 -5.19 15.50
N ALA A 80 -8.27 -3.89 15.22
CA ALA A 80 -8.59 -2.86 16.20
C ALA A 80 -9.70 -1.92 15.70
N PRO A 81 -10.49 -1.31 16.61
CA PRO A 81 -11.52 -0.35 16.21
C PRO A 81 -10.90 0.92 15.63
N ASP A 82 -11.64 1.65 14.79
CA ASP A 82 -11.19 2.89 14.16
C ASP A 82 -10.68 3.94 15.17
N SER A 83 -11.28 3.99 16.35
CA SER A 83 -10.88 4.92 17.42
C SER A 83 -9.47 4.67 17.94
N TYR A 84 -8.97 3.43 17.84
CA TYR A 84 -7.63 3.06 18.29
C TYR A 84 -6.55 3.62 17.37
N TRP A 85 -6.73 3.48 16.05
CA TRP A 85 -5.72 3.86 15.05
C TRP A 85 -5.43 5.36 15.01
N GLN A 86 -6.32 6.20 15.56
CA GLN A 86 -6.25 7.65 15.47
C GLN A 86 -6.04 8.17 14.03
N ALA A 87 -6.44 7.40 13.02
CA ALA A 87 -6.14 7.70 11.63
C ALA A 87 -6.72 9.04 11.18
N ALA A 88 -7.92 9.40 11.66
CA ALA A 88 -8.53 10.70 11.36
C ALA A 88 -7.64 11.88 11.76
N LYS A 89 -6.87 11.77 12.86
CA LYS A 89 -5.93 12.80 13.29
C LYS A 89 -4.76 12.92 12.32
N PHE A 90 -4.19 11.78 11.92
CA PHE A 90 -3.09 11.74 10.95
C PHE A 90 -3.53 12.27 9.58
N VAL A 91 -4.66 11.78 9.07
CA VAL A 91 -5.21 12.19 7.77
C VAL A 91 -5.56 13.68 7.76
N ALA A 92 -6.11 14.22 8.85
CA ALA A 92 -6.35 15.66 8.97
C ALA A 92 -5.05 16.48 8.90
N TRP A 93 -3.99 16.05 9.61
CA TRP A 93 -2.68 16.69 9.50
C TRP A 93 -2.10 16.55 8.09
N LEU A 94 -2.25 15.38 7.46
CA LEU A 94 -1.74 15.09 6.13
C LEU A 94 -2.26 16.11 5.09
N TYR A 95 -3.55 16.41 5.12
CA TYR A 95 -4.19 17.34 4.19
C TYR A 95 -4.14 18.82 4.59
N ASN A 96 -3.90 19.14 5.86
CA ASN A 96 -3.86 20.53 6.30
C ASN A 96 -2.42 21.07 6.39
N ASP A 97 -1.51 20.29 6.98
CA ASP A 97 -0.24 20.82 7.51
C ASP A 97 1.01 20.15 6.91
N SER A 98 0.89 18.95 6.34
CA SER A 98 2.05 18.20 5.84
C SER A 98 2.71 18.88 4.62
N PRO A 99 3.99 18.60 4.33
CA PRO A 99 4.69 19.17 3.17
C PRO A 99 4.14 18.69 1.81
N VAL A 100 3.20 17.75 1.81
CA VAL A 100 2.58 17.16 0.60
C VAL A 100 1.07 17.39 0.54
N ASN A 101 0.53 18.24 1.43
CA ASN A 101 -0.91 18.50 1.56
C ASN A 101 -1.63 18.88 0.25
N ALA A 102 -0.91 19.46 -0.72
CA ALA A 102 -1.46 19.90 -1.99
C ALA A 102 -1.58 18.78 -3.05
N THR A 103 -0.90 17.64 -2.86
CA THR A 103 -0.82 16.59 -3.90
C THR A 103 -1.05 15.17 -3.40
N VAL A 104 -0.86 14.92 -2.10
CA VAL A 104 -1.00 13.58 -1.54
C VAL A 104 -2.44 13.07 -1.64
N VAL A 105 -2.60 11.79 -1.91
CA VAL A 105 -3.87 11.08 -1.81
C VAL A 105 -3.78 9.85 -0.91
N THR A 106 -4.91 9.40 -0.37
CA THR A 106 -4.98 8.19 0.46
C THR A 106 -6.03 7.20 -0.02
N ASN A 107 -5.76 5.91 0.19
CA ASN A 107 -6.75 4.84 0.02
C ASN A 107 -7.80 4.86 1.14
N ASP A 108 -8.64 3.82 1.19
CA ASP A 108 -9.79 3.68 2.09
C ASP A 108 -9.59 2.68 3.24
N ARG A 109 -8.35 2.36 3.62
CA ARG A 109 -8.04 1.31 4.61
C ARG A 109 -7.44 1.87 5.90
N TRP A 110 -8.05 2.93 6.42
CA TRP A 110 -7.59 3.65 7.62
C TRP A 110 -8.28 3.21 8.91
N GLY A 111 -9.09 2.15 8.84
CA GLY A 111 -9.96 1.71 9.90
C GLY A 111 -11.14 0.90 9.36
N PRO A 112 -11.70 -0.05 10.15
CA PRO A 112 -12.79 -0.91 9.71
C PRO A 112 -14.03 -0.19 9.16
N VAL A 113 -14.33 1.03 9.60
CA VAL A 113 -15.48 1.81 9.09
C VAL A 113 -15.16 2.69 7.89
N THR A 114 -13.89 2.82 7.50
CA THR A 114 -13.46 3.64 6.35
C THR A 114 -13.52 2.88 5.03
N LYS A 115 -13.40 1.55 5.07
CA LYS A 115 -13.38 0.69 3.88
C LYS A 115 -14.63 0.84 3.01
N CYS A 116 -14.43 1.07 1.71
CA CYS A 116 -15.44 1.41 0.70
C CYS A 116 -16.30 2.65 1.03
N LYS A 117 -15.83 3.53 1.92
CA LYS A 117 -16.66 4.65 2.43
C LYS A 117 -15.89 5.97 2.48
N HIS A 118 -14.63 5.95 2.88
CA HIS A 118 -13.84 7.16 3.10
C HIS A 118 -12.40 6.98 2.65
N GLY A 119 -11.92 7.91 1.82
CA GLY A 119 -10.62 7.88 1.13
C GLY A 119 -10.75 8.58 -0.22
N ASP A 120 -9.64 9.06 -0.78
CA ASP A 120 -9.67 9.71 -2.11
C ASP A 120 -10.00 8.71 -3.22
N PHE A 121 -9.59 7.45 -3.01
CA PHE A 121 -9.95 6.34 -3.85
C PHE A 121 -10.25 5.10 -3.01
N TYR A 122 -11.18 4.28 -3.49
CA TYR A 122 -11.56 3.03 -2.82
C TYR A 122 -10.75 1.87 -3.35
N THR A 123 -10.31 1.00 -2.43
CA THR A 123 -9.75 -0.30 -2.77
C THR A 123 -10.66 -1.41 -2.31
N CYS A 124 -11.47 -1.22 -1.26
CA CYS A 124 -12.49 -2.17 -0.77
C CYS A 124 -12.00 -3.55 -0.29
N GLN A 125 -11.21 -4.25 -1.10
CA GLN A 125 -10.58 -5.53 -0.82
C GLN A 125 -9.44 -5.75 -1.83
N ASP A 126 -8.67 -6.81 -1.65
CA ASP A 126 -7.66 -7.21 -2.62
C ASP A 126 -8.33 -7.70 -3.91
N ASN A 127 -7.74 -7.36 -5.07
CA ASN A 127 -8.30 -7.63 -6.40
C ASN A 127 -9.72 -7.06 -6.58
N TYR A 128 -10.03 -5.93 -5.95
CA TYR A 128 -11.35 -5.30 -6.10
C TYR A 128 -11.61 -4.95 -7.55
N ASN A 129 -12.75 -5.41 -8.07
CA ASN A 129 -13.26 -5.07 -9.39
C ASN A 129 -14.79 -4.98 -9.28
N PRO A 130 -15.37 -3.77 -9.36
CA PRO A 130 -16.82 -3.60 -9.24
C PRO A 130 -17.60 -4.10 -10.46
N GLY A 131 -16.94 -4.36 -11.59
CA GLY A 131 -17.57 -4.80 -12.85
C GLY A 131 -18.52 -3.77 -13.49
N VAL A 132 -18.66 -2.59 -12.89
CA VAL A 132 -19.50 -1.50 -13.36
C VAL A 132 -18.83 -0.16 -13.07
N LEU A 133 -19.12 0.84 -13.91
CA LEU A 133 -18.59 2.20 -13.77
C LEU A 133 -18.95 2.79 -12.40
N GLN A 134 -17.93 3.23 -11.66
CA GLN A 134 -18.08 3.87 -10.36
C GLN A 134 -18.09 5.38 -10.46
N LYS A 135 -18.80 6.04 -9.53
CA LYS A 135 -18.79 7.50 -9.39
C LYS A 135 -17.58 8.00 -8.60
N HIS A 136 -17.19 7.26 -7.56
CA HIS A 136 -16.00 7.55 -6.76
C HIS A 136 -14.78 6.86 -7.39
N LYS A 137 -13.60 7.48 -7.29
CA LYS A 137 -12.39 6.87 -7.82
C LYS A 137 -12.07 5.60 -7.04
N TRP A 138 -11.49 4.61 -7.70
CA TRP A 138 -11.12 3.35 -7.07
C TRP A 138 -9.87 2.75 -7.71
N GLU A 139 -9.24 1.81 -7.02
CA GLU A 139 -8.01 1.14 -7.45
C GLU A 139 -8.11 -0.37 -7.23
N ASN A 140 -7.80 -1.12 -8.28
CA ASN A 140 -7.64 -2.56 -8.26
C ASN A 140 -6.19 -2.89 -7.85
N CYS A 141 -5.97 -3.18 -6.57
CA CYS A 141 -4.67 -3.66 -6.10
C CYS A 141 -4.60 -5.19 -6.28
N MET A 142 -3.72 -5.65 -7.17
CA MET A 142 -3.59 -7.07 -7.52
C MET A 142 -2.12 -7.48 -7.76
N THR A 143 -1.89 -8.79 -7.89
CA THR A 143 -0.54 -9.37 -7.96
C THR A 143 -0.25 -10.05 -9.30
N VAL A 144 1.02 -10.12 -9.70
CA VAL A 144 1.42 -11.00 -10.82
C VAL A 144 1.34 -12.48 -10.40
N ASP A 145 1.87 -12.83 -9.22
CA ASP A 145 1.70 -14.15 -8.60
C ASP A 145 0.30 -14.26 -7.96
N ARG A 146 -0.55 -15.19 -8.42
CA ARG A 146 -1.93 -15.34 -7.92
C ARG A 146 -2.04 -15.64 -6.43
N ASN A 147 -0.98 -16.17 -5.84
CA ASN A 147 -1.02 -16.69 -4.47
C ASN A 147 -0.25 -15.83 -3.47
N SER A 148 0.45 -14.77 -3.89
CA SER A 148 1.29 -13.98 -2.99
C SER A 148 1.57 -12.55 -3.45
N TRP A 149 1.69 -11.65 -2.46
CA TRP A 149 2.25 -10.31 -2.63
C TRP A 149 3.78 -10.31 -2.60
N GLY A 150 4.38 -11.11 -1.70
CA GLY A 150 5.83 -11.27 -1.58
C GLY A 150 6.37 -12.36 -2.50
N TYR A 151 7.69 -12.37 -2.70
CA TYR A 151 8.37 -13.39 -3.51
C TYR A 151 8.19 -14.81 -2.95
N ARG A 152 7.72 -15.74 -3.80
CA ARG A 152 7.64 -17.18 -3.50
C ARG A 152 8.65 -17.95 -4.35
N ARG A 153 9.72 -18.43 -3.70
CA ARG A 153 10.78 -19.23 -4.36
C ARG A 153 10.28 -20.52 -5.03
N ASN A 154 9.17 -21.07 -4.54
CA ASN A 154 8.57 -22.30 -5.04
C ASN A 154 7.40 -22.07 -6.01
N ALA A 155 7.11 -20.83 -6.40
CA ALA A 155 6.06 -20.53 -7.37
C ALA A 155 6.36 -21.22 -8.72
N GLN A 156 5.33 -21.81 -9.31
CA GLN A 156 5.39 -22.41 -10.65
C GLN A 156 4.84 -21.44 -11.69
N ILE A 157 5.13 -21.63 -12.98
CA ILE A 157 4.72 -20.69 -14.04
C ILE A 157 3.19 -20.50 -14.08
N GLU A 158 2.45 -21.56 -13.81
CA GLU A 158 0.99 -21.60 -13.72
C GLU A 158 0.44 -20.80 -12.54
N ASP A 159 1.23 -20.48 -11.52
CA ASP A 159 0.81 -19.60 -10.43
C ASP A 159 0.75 -18.13 -10.85
N TYR A 160 1.48 -17.74 -11.90
CA TYR A 160 1.53 -16.37 -12.38
C TYR A 160 0.44 -16.10 -13.41
N ARG A 161 -0.13 -14.90 -13.33
CA ARG A 161 -1.09 -14.41 -14.34
C ARG A 161 -0.43 -14.39 -15.71
N THR A 162 -1.19 -14.79 -16.72
CA THR A 162 -0.75 -14.68 -18.11
C THR A 162 -0.78 -13.21 -18.55
N PRO A 163 -0.04 -12.83 -19.61
CA PRO A 163 -0.09 -11.47 -20.13
C PRO A 163 -1.51 -11.06 -20.51
N GLN A 164 -2.26 -11.96 -21.15
CA GLN A 164 -3.66 -11.74 -21.50
C GLN A 164 -4.50 -11.41 -20.27
N GLN A 165 -4.38 -12.18 -19.18
CA GLN A 165 -5.14 -11.91 -17.96
C GLN A 165 -4.80 -10.56 -17.32
N LEU A 166 -3.54 -10.13 -17.40
CA LEU A 166 -3.11 -8.83 -16.88
C LEU A 166 -3.66 -7.69 -17.74
N ILE A 167 -3.63 -7.83 -19.08
CA ILE A 167 -4.20 -6.87 -20.01
C ILE A 167 -5.72 -6.78 -19.85
N ASP A 168 -6.41 -7.92 -19.73
CA ASP A 168 -7.86 -7.96 -19.49
C ASP A 168 -8.20 -7.23 -18.18
N SER A 169 -7.45 -7.51 -17.10
CA SER A 169 -7.63 -6.84 -15.81
C SER A 169 -7.43 -5.32 -15.90
N LEU A 170 -6.43 -4.88 -16.66
CA LEU A 170 -6.18 -3.45 -16.91
C LEU A 170 -7.34 -2.80 -17.66
N VAL A 171 -7.78 -3.40 -18.77
CA VAL A 171 -8.86 -2.89 -19.61
C VAL A 171 -10.18 -2.84 -18.84
N GLU A 172 -10.54 -3.90 -18.14
CA GLU A 172 -11.74 -3.95 -17.30
C GLU A 172 -11.71 -2.88 -16.22
N THR A 173 -10.59 -2.77 -15.50
CA THR A 173 -10.41 -1.77 -14.42
C THR A 173 -10.59 -0.36 -14.95
N VAL A 174 -9.90 -0.01 -16.05
CA VAL A 174 -9.97 1.34 -16.64
C VAL A 174 -11.35 1.62 -17.23
N SER A 175 -11.99 0.64 -17.87
CA SER A 175 -13.36 0.80 -18.42
C SER A 175 -14.40 1.10 -17.34
N CYS A 176 -14.16 0.65 -16.10
CA CYS A 176 -15.00 0.92 -14.93
C CYS A 176 -14.53 2.13 -14.11
N GLY A 177 -13.59 2.93 -14.64
CA GLY A 177 -13.10 4.18 -14.05
C GLY A 177 -12.00 4.02 -12.99
N GLY A 178 -11.47 2.82 -12.79
CA GLY A 178 -10.46 2.51 -11.79
C GLY A 178 -9.02 2.76 -12.25
N ASN A 179 -8.08 2.62 -11.32
CA ASN A 179 -6.65 2.44 -11.59
C ASN A 179 -6.23 1.00 -11.29
N LEU A 180 -5.26 0.47 -12.03
CA LEU A 180 -4.66 -0.83 -11.72
C LEU A 180 -3.35 -0.62 -10.96
N LEU A 181 -3.24 -1.17 -9.76
CA LEU A 181 -2.00 -1.26 -8.99
C LEU A 181 -1.51 -2.71 -9.05
N LEU A 182 -0.55 -2.97 -9.94
CA LEU A 182 0.01 -4.30 -10.16
C LEU A 182 1.28 -4.51 -9.31
N ASN A 183 1.20 -5.38 -8.31
CA ASN A 183 2.30 -5.72 -7.42
C ASN A 183 3.28 -6.72 -8.04
N ILE A 184 4.56 -6.45 -7.83
CA ILE A 184 5.66 -7.40 -7.98
C ILE A 184 6.31 -7.71 -6.62
N GLY A 185 6.85 -8.91 -6.47
CA GLY A 185 7.62 -9.34 -5.31
C GLY A 185 9.09 -9.55 -5.66
N PRO A 186 9.98 -8.58 -5.41
CA PRO A 186 11.43 -8.73 -5.60
C PRO A 186 12.03 -9.82 -4.71
N THR A 187 13.15 -10.39 -5.15
CA THR A 187 13.93 -11.35 -4.38
C THR A 187 14.64 -10.69 -3.20
N LYS A 188 15.14 -11.49 -2.26
CA LYS A 188 15.95 -10.99 -1.13
C LYS A 188 17.28 -10.37 -1.57
N GLU A 189 17.76 -10.72 -2.77
CA GLU A 189 18.94 -10.15 -3.41
C GLU A 189 18.67 -8.79 -4.09
N GLY A 190 17.41 -8.31 -4.09
CA GLY A 190 17.03 -7.03 -4.70
C GLY A 190 16.85 -7.10 -6.22
N THR A 191 16.61 -8.30 -6.77
CA THR A 191 16.30 -8.50 -8.20
C THR A 191 14.82 -8.76 -8.42
N ILE A 192 14.31 -8.43 -9.60
CA ILE A 192 12.96 -8.85 -10.02
C ILE A 192 13.07 -10.27 -10.58
N ASP A 193 12.11 -11.13 -10.23
CA ASP A 193 12.04 -12.48 -10.79
C ASP A 193 11.84 -12.39 -12.33
N PRO A 194 12.61 -13.16 -13.14
CA PRO A 194 12.55 -13.04 -14.61
C PRO A 194 11.15 -13.19 -15.19
N LEU A 195 10.28 -14.00 -14.57
CA LEU A 195 8.92 -14.17 -15.04
C LEU A 195 8.07 -12.93 -14.75
N GLN A 196 8.26 -12.29 -13.60
CA GLN A 196 7.58 -11.02 -13.30
C GLN A 196 8.08 -9.89 -14.21
N GLU A 197 9.38 -9.84 -14.49
CA GLU A 197 9.96 -8.91 -15.47
C GLU A 197 9.35 -9.12 -16.87
N GLU A 198 9.25 -10.36 -17.33
CA GLU A 198 8.62 -10.70 -18.62
C GLU A 198 7.17 -10.19 -18.67
N ARG A 199 6.38 -10.40 -17.60
CA ARG A 199 4.99 -9.92 -17.52
C ARG A 199 4.89 -8.39 -17.54
N LEU A 200 5.81 -7.69 -16.88
CA LEU A 200 5.86 -6.23 -16.91
C LEU A 200 6.22 -5.69 -18.30
N LEU A 201 7.15 -6.35 -19.02
CA LEU A 201 7.51 -5.98 -20.39
C LEU A 201 6.40 -6.29 -21.40
N GLN A 202 5.57 -7.31 -21.15
CA GLN A 202 4.46 -7.69 -22.04
C GLN A 202 3.23 -6.79 -21.89
N ILE A 203 3.06 -6.11 -20.75
CA ILE A 203 1.97 -5.14 -20.52
C ILE A 203 2.35 -3.70 -20.88
N GLY A 204 3.65 -3.37 -20.85
CA GLY A 204 4.18 -2.04 -21.20
C GLY A 204 4.23 -1.79 -22.70
#